data_AF-A0A0D2P423-F1
#
_entry.id   AF-A0A0D2P423-F1
#
_cell.length_a   1.000
_cell.length_b   1.000
_cell.length_c   1.000
_cell.angle_alpha   90.00
_cell.angle_beta   90.00
_cell.angle_gamma   90.00
#
_symmetry.space_group_name_H-M   'P 1'
#
loop_
_entity.id
_entity.type
_entity.pdbx_description
1 polymer ?
#
loop_
_entity_poly.entity_id
_entity_poly.type
_entity_poly.pdbx_seq_one_letter_code
_entity_poly.pdbx_strand_id
1 'polypeptide(L)'
;MTVLSLLEFPMLPLLALCLWLVTVGGAQDLKSLFETQQPGFNVSLVLPGDPTYTNASKPFNLRFDFEPAGIAFPTTVQEVSEIVKLGQLVNHQVVARSGGVVDRHHPR
;
A
#
# COMPACT_ATOMS: atom_id res chain seq x y z
N MET A 1 -32.00 -7.98 -56.53
CA MET A 1 -31.61 -8.80 -55.36
C MET A 1 -30.09 -8.79 -55.36
N THR A 2 -29.36 -8.11 -54.49
CA THR A 2 -29.44 -8.02 -53.03
C THR A 2 -28.80 -6.70 -52.58
N VAL A 3 -29.52 -5.93 -51.76
CA VAL A 3 -28.96 -4.81 -50.99
C VAL A 3 -28.42 -5.44 -49.71
N LEU A 4 -27.10 -5.49 -49.53
CA LEU A 4 -26.50 -5.95 -48.28
C LEU A 4 -25.65 -4.83 -47.67
N SER A 5 -26.17 -4.36 -46.54
CA SER A 5 -25.68 -3.35 -45.62
C SER A 5 -24.22 -3.49 -45.21
N LEU A 6 -23.41 -2.49 -45.52
CA LEU A 6 -22.17 -2.19 -44.82
C LEU A 6 -22.42 -1.01 -43.88
N LEU A 7 -22.96 -1.32 -42.69
CA LEU A 7 -22.98 -0.42 -41.54
C LEU A 7 -21.95 -0.95 -40.55
N GLU A 8 -20.67 -0.68 -40.83
CA GLU A 8 -19.58 -1.05 -39.95
C GLU A 8 -19.63 -0.15 -38.69
N PHE A 9 -19.89 -0.79 -37.56
CA PHE A 9 -20.05 -0.17 -36.24
C PHE A 9 -18.78 0.58 -35.82
N PRO A 10 -18.80 1.93 -35.62
CA PRO A 10 -17.63 2.68 -35.12
C PRO A 10 -17.45 2.57 -33.59
N MET A 11 -18.07 1.57 -32.94
CA MET A 11 -18.16 1.50 -31.47
C MET A 11 -17.04 0.68 -30.82
N LEU A 12 -16.30 -0.12 -31.60
CA LEU A 12 -15.20 -0.97 -31.10
C LEU A 12 -13.92 -0.21 -30.67
N PRO A 13 -13.43 0.85 -31.36
CA PRO A 13 -12.18 1.50 -30.95
C PRO A 13 -12.35 2.42 -29.73
N LEU A 14 -13.57 2.93 -29.49
CA LEU A 14 -13.86 3.81 -28.35
C LEU A 14 -13.87 3.02 -27.02
N LEU A 15 -14.38 1.79 -27.05
CA LEU A 15 -14.46 0.91 -25.88
C LEU A 15 -13.08 0.34 -25.51
N ALA A 16 -12.21 0.09 -26.50
CA ALA A 16 -10.83 -0.32 -26.29
C ALA A 16 -9.95 0.82 -25.71
N LEU A 17 -10.18 2.07 -26.13
CA LEU A 17 -9.50 3.25 -25.56
C LEU A 17 -9.91 3.49 -24.10
N CYS A 18 -11.19 3.30 -23.76
CA CYS A 18 -11.67 3.33 -22.38
C CYS A 18 -11.05 2.22 -21.52
N LEU A 19 -10.85 1.01 -22.05
CA LEU A 19 -10.19 -0.08 -21.32
C LEU A 19 -8.70 0.18 -21.04
N TRP A 20 -8.02 0.93 -21.92
CA TRP A 20 -6.61 1.32 -21.76
C TRP A 20 -6.39 2.46 -20.76
N LEU A 21 -7.37 3.36 -20.60
CA LEU A 21 -7.27 4.46 -19.63
C LEU A 21 -7.48 4.01 -18.16
N VAL A 22 -8.13 2.88 -17.94
CA VAL A 22 -8.45 2.38 -16.58
C VAL A 22 -7.27 1.65 -15.92
N THR A 23 -6.23 1.26 -16.68
CA THR A 23 -5.11 0.44 -16.15
C THR A 23 -3.92 1.25 -15.64
N VAL A 24 -3.87 2.57 -15.84
CA VAL A 24 -2.76 3.43 -15.35
C VAL A 24 -3.14 4.07 -14.01
N GLY A 25 -3.41 3.20 -13.03
CA GLY A 25 -3.65 3.59 -11.64
C GLY A 25 -2.90 2.66 -10.69
N GLY A 26 -1.68 2.25 -11.06
CA GLY A 26 -0.90 1.23 -10.36
C GLY A 26 0.13 1.83 -9.42
N ALA A 27 -0.02 1.54 -8.13
CA ALA A 27 0.99 1.62 -7.06
C ALA A 27 1.69 2.98 -6.87
N GLN A 28 1.08 3.86 -6.08
CA GLN A 28 1.85 4.91 -5.39
C GLN A 28 2.80 4.21 -4.42
N ASP A 29 4.12 4.34 -4.62
CA ASP A 29 5.13 3.83 -3.70
C ASP A 29 4.92 4.51 -2.34
N LEU A 30 4.76 3.74 -1.27
CA LEU A 30 4.61 4.29 0.08
C LEU A 30 5.74 5.25 0.40
N LYS A 31 6.98 4.95 -0.04
CA LYS A 31 8.11 5.86 0.13
C LYS A 31 7.83 7.23 -0.50
N SER A 32 7.31 7.23 -1.72
CA SER A 32 6.99 8.47 -2.44
C SER A 32 5.84 9.25 -1.77
N LEU A 33 4.88 8.56 -1.16
CA LEU A 33 3.83 9.19 -0.36
C LEU A 33 4.39 9.82 0.92
N PHE A 34 5.29 9.13 1.61
CA PHE A 34 5.99 9.66 2.79
C PHE A 34 6.82 10.90 2.43
N GLU A 35 7.59 10.84 1.34
CA GLU A 35 8.42 11.97 0.87
C GLU A 35 7.57 13.17 0.41
N THR A 36 6.44 12.93 -0.26
CA THR A 36 5.55 13.99 -0.75
C THR A 36 4.80 14.67 0.39
N GLN A 37 4.33 13.89 1.36
CA GLN A 37 3.48 14.41 2.43
C GLN A 37 4.28 15.07 3.56
N GLN A 38 5.53 14.64 3.77
CA GLN A 38 6.39 15.16 4.84
C GLN A 38 7.85 15.33 4.34
N PRO A 39 8.14 16.42 3.60
CA PRO A 39 9.50 16.68 3.12
C PRO A 39 10.47 16.88 4.29
N GLY A 40 11.52 16.06 4.35
CA GLY A 40 12.51 16.07 5.45
C GLY A 40 12.25 15.03 6.55
N PHE A 41 11.26 14.16 6.37
CA PHE A 41 11.01 13.05 7.28
C PHE A 41 12.05 11.93 7.12
N ASN A 42 12.99 11.83 8.07
CA ASN A 42 14.06 10.84 8.05
C ASN A 42 13.78 9.66 8.99
N VAL A 43 12.66 8.97 8.76
CA VAL A 43 12.36 7.72 9.47
C VAL A 43 12.87 6.54 8.65
N SER A 44 13.51 5.59 9.34
CA SER A 44 13.90 4.32 8.75
C SER A 44 12.64 3.52 8.39
N LEU A 45 12.30 3.49 7.11
CA LEU A 45 11.15 2.79 6.54
C LEU A 45 11.66 1.60 5.74
N VAL A 46 11.07 0.43 6.00
CA VAL A 46 11.34 -0.82 5.29
C VAL A 46 10.08 -1.24 4.55
N LEU A 47 10.17 -1.42 3.25
CA LEU A 47 9.06 -1.68 2.35
C LEU A 47 9.13 -3.08 1.72
N PRO A 48 7.99 -3.61 1.24
CA PRO A 48 7.99 -4.85 0.48
C PRO A 48 8.93 -4.74 -0.73
N GLY A 49 9.93 -5.62 -0.79
CA GLY A 49 11.00 -5.58 -1.80
C GLY A 49 12.38 -5.24 -1.22
N ASP A 50 12.44 -4.65 -0.03
CA ASP A 50 13.72 -4.45 0.67
C ASP A 50 14.27 -5.77 1.22
N PRO A 51 15.61 -5.97 1.21
CA PRO A 51 16.23 -7.20 1.71
C PRO A 51 16.00 -7.42 3.21
N THR A 52 15.75 -6.34 3.97
CA THR A 52 15.47 -6.38 5.41
C THR A 52 13.99 -6.62 5.72
N TYR A 53 13.09 -6.49 4.74
CA TYR A 53 11.64 -6.57 4.95
C TYR A 53 11.21 -7.93 5.48
N THR A 54 11.70 -9.02 4.88
CA THR A 54 11.36 -10.39 5.31
C THR A 54 11.70 -10.66 6.77
N ASN A 55 12.76 -10.04 7.28
CA ASN A 55 13.13 -10.18 8.69
C ASN A 55 12.27 -9.25 9.58
N ALA A 56 12.04 -8.01 9.14
CA ALA A 56 11.25 -7.02 9.87
C ALA A 56 9.76 -7.37 9.99
N SER A 57 9.18 -7.98 8.95
CA SER A 57 7.75 -8.35 8.91
C SER A 57 7.45 -9.63 9.68
N LYS A 58 8.46 -10.48 9.90
CA LYS A 58 8.31 -11.80 10.50
C LYS A 58 7.59 -11.74 11.85
N PRO A 59 6.47 -12.46 12.02
CA PRO A 59 5.79 -12.55 13.30
C PRO A 59 6.52 -13.51 14.24
N PHE A 60 6.36 -13.28 15.54
CA PHE A 60 6.85 -14.20 16.57
C PHE A 60 6.09 -15.54 16.51
N ASN A 61 4.77 -15.48 16.34
CA ASN A 61 3.93 -16.66 16.17
C ASN A 61 3.82 -17.02 14.68
N LEU A 62 4.52 -18.07 14.26
CA LEU A 62 4.58 -18.55 12.86
C LEU A 62 3.26 -19.17 12.36
N ARG A 63 2.23 -19.25 13.20
CA ARG A 63 0.88 -19.64 12.76
C ARG A 63 0.16 -18.52 12.02
N PHE A 64 0.63 -17.28 12.15
CA PHE A 64 0.04 -16.11 11.51
C PHE A 64 1.01 -15.51 10.52
N ASP A 65 0.51 -15.09 9.38
CA ASP A 65 1.25 -14.34 8.38
C ASP A 65 0.66 -12.93 8.30
N PHE A 66 1.55 -11.93 8.31
CA PHE A 66 1.18 -10.52 8.18
C PHE A 66 2.03 -9.88 7.09
N GLU A 67 1.37 -9.16 6.19
CA GLU A 67 2.00 -8.43 5.10
C GLU A 67 1.73 -6.93 5.28
N PRO A 68 2.47 -6.24 6.16
CA PRO A 68 2.30 -4.81 6.37
C PRO A 68 2.67 -4.03 5.11
N ALA A 69 1.95 -2.94 4.85
CA ALA A 69 2.25 -2.07 3.70
C ALA A 69 3.66 -1.46 3.81
N GLY A 70 4.13 -1.19 5.03
CA GLY A 70 5.50 -0.78 5.33
C GLY A 70 5.78 -0.87 6.83
N ILE A 71 7.06 -0.90 7.21
CA ILE A 71 7.50 -1.00 8.59
C ILE A 71 8.43 0.17 8.90
N ALA A 72 8.02 1.01 9.84
CA ALA A 72 8.80 2.17 10.28
C ALA A 72 9.51 1.87 11.62
N PHE A 73 10.76 2.30 11.74
CA PHE A 73 11.56 2.23 12.97
C PHE A 73 11.83 3.65 13.49
N PRO A 74 10.85 4.26 14.19
CA PRO A 74 11.02 5.59 14.76
C PRO A 74 11.99 5.55 15.95
N THR A 75 12.82 6.59 16.06
CA THR A 75 13.78 6.79 17.16
C THR A 75 13.37 7.92 18.10
N THR A 76 12.44 8.78 17.67
CA THR A 76 11.93 9.91 18.46
C THR A 76 10.40 9.89 18.58
N VAL A 77 9.87 10.58 19.60
CA VAL A 77 8.42 10.69 19.82
C VAL A 77 7.74 11.49 18.70
N GLN A 78 8.45 12.47 18.15
CA GLN A 78 8.02 13.28 17.01
C GLN A 78 7.77 12.40 15.79
N GLU A 79 8.70 11.49 15.48
CA GLU A 79 8.55 10.53 14.38
C GLU A 79 7.33 9.62 14.56
N VAL A 80 7.07 9.15 15.79
CA VAL A 80 5.86 8.36 16.08
C VAL A 80 4.59 9.18 15.80
N SER A 81 4.54 10.43 16.27
CA SER A 81 3.38 11.30 16.04
C SER A 81 3.13 11.53 14.55
N GLU A 82 4.19 11.70 13.78
CA GLU A 82 4.13 11.93 12.34
C GLU A 82 3.68 10.68 11.57
N ILE A 83 4.19 9.49 11.90
CA ILE A 83 3.72 8.22 11.31
C ILE A 83 2.22 8.04 11.54
N VAL A 84 1.72 8.32 12.75
CA VAL A 84 0.30 8.16 13.07
C VAL A 84 -0.56 9.15 12.26
N LYS A 85 -0.14 10.41 12.15
CA LYS A 85 -0.82 11.42 11.32
C LYS A 85 -0.84 11.02 9.85
N LEU A 86 0.30 10.53 9.34
CA LEU A 86 0.42 10.07 7.96
C LEU A 86 -0.48 8.88 7.69
N GLY A 87 -0.50 7.87 8.58
CA GLY A 87 -1.40 6.73 8.48
C GLY A 87 -2.86 7.15 8.39
N GLN A 88 -3.28 8.13 9.18
CA GLN A 88 -4.63 8.71 9.07
C GLN A 88 -4.87 9.39 7.71
N LEU A 89 -3.91 10.19 7.23
CA LEU A 89 -4.01 10.92 5.97
C LEU A 89 -4.10 9.99 4.75
N VAL A 90 -3.31 8.91 4.75
CA VAL A 90 -3.32 7.89 3.68
C VAL A 90 -4.33 6.77 3.93
N ASN A 91 -5.17 6.91 4.96
CA ASN A 91 -6.20 5.96 5.34
C ASN A 91 -5.69 4.52 5.57
N HIS A 92 -4.48 4.39 6.11
CA HIS A 92 -3.84 3.12 6.47
C HIS A 92 -3.86 2.92 7.98
N GLN A 93 -4.16 1.70 8.41
CA GLN A 93 -4.11 1.34 9.83
C GLN A 93 -2.66 1.26 10.30
N VAL A 94 -2.34 2.01 11.35
CA VAL A 94 -1.04 1.98 12.02
C VAL A 94 -1.14 1.10 13.26
N VAL A 95 -0.25 0.10 13.37
CA VAL A 95 -0.16 -0.79 14.53
C VAL A 95 1.25 -0.69 15.11
N ALA A 96 1.35 -0.25 16.37
CA ALA A 96 2.62 -0.20 17.06
C ALA A 96 3.06 -1.63 17.46
N ARG A 97 4.33 -1.97 17.19
CA ARG A 97 4.95 -3.24 17.60
C ARG A 97 6.19 -2.93 18.41
N SER A 98 6.24 -3.46 19.63
CA SER A 98 7.44 -3.47 20.50
C SER A 98 8.11 -4.85 20.41
N GLY A 99 8.03 -5.69 21.45
CA GLY A 99 8.65 -7.03 21.48
C GLY A 99 7.99 -8.12 20.64
N GLY A 100 6.98 -7.82 19.81
CA GLY A 100 6.37 -8.77 18.88
C GLY A 100 5.53 -9.91 19.48
N VAL A 101 5.38 -9.99 20.82
CA VAL A 101 4.49 -10.94 21.50
C VAL A 101 3.06 -10.39 21.46
N VAL A 102 2.27 -10.86 20.50
CA VAL A 102 0.81 -10.74 20.56
C VAL A 102 0.28 -12.12 20.94
N ASP A 103 0.19 -12.38 22.24
CA ASP A 103 -0.61 -13.51 22.73
C ASP A 103 -2.05 -13.04 22.90
N ARG A 104 -2.96 -13.63 22.13
CA ARG A 104 -4.37 -13.23 22.12
C ARG A 104 -5.10 -14.05 23.19
N HIS A 105 -5.12 -13.54 24.42
CA HIS A 105 -6.01 -14.04 25.47
C HIS A 105 -6.96 -12.93 25.95
N HIS A 106 -8.14 -12.88 25.33
CA HIS A 106 -9.33 -12.24 25.89
C HIS A 106 -10.54 -13.15 25.62
N PRO A 107 -11.12 -13.80 26.63
CA PRO A 107 -12.46 -14.35 26.52
C PRO A 107 -13.47 -13.19 26.59
N ARG A 108 -14.55 -13.30 25.79
CA ARG A 108 -15.67 -12.36 25.83
C ARG A 108 -16.47 -12.50 27.11
#